data_AF-K0IH84-F1
#
_entry.id   AF-K0IH84-F1
#
_cell.length_a   1.000
_cell.length_b   1.000
_cell.length_c   1.000
_cell.angle_alpha   90.00
_cell.angle_beta   90.00
_cell.angle_gamma   90.00
#
_symmetry.space_group_name_H-M   'P 1'
#
loop_
_entity.id
_entity.type
_entity.pdbx_description
1 polymer ?
#
loop_
_entity_poly.entity_id
_entity_poly.type
_entity_poly.pdbx_seq_one_letter_code
_entity_poly.pdbx_strand_id
1 'polypeptide(L)'
;MLSVRFYTTTIRCQHTDASTITPTLKKRKKSILGSYMAARKNTSRKKRLLKRTRQNRPVPTWVVIRTNRKVRTNPKRRLWRRSDVNVG
;
A
#
# COMPACT_ATOMS: atom_id res chain seq x y z
N MET A 1 -8.36 37.59 62.48
CA MET A 1 -7.06 37.03 62.92
C MET A 1 -6.62 36.03 61.86
N LEU A 2 -5.92 36.50 60.83
CA LEU A 2 -4.47 36.31 60.69
C LEU A 2 -4.07 34.84 60.81
N SER A 3 -3.77 34.17 59.71
CA SER A 3 -2.35 33.99 59.36
C SER A 3 -2.20 33.29 58.00
N VAL A 4 -1.48 33.97 57.12
CA VAL A 4 -0.99 33.50 55.83
C VAL A 4 0.18 32.56 56.08
N ARG A 5 0.20 31.36 55.49
CA ARG A 5 1.41 30.51 55.49
C ARG A 5 1.81 30.11 54.07
N PHE A 6 2.75 30.91 53.59
CA PHE A 6 3.76 30.62 52.59
C PHE A 6 4.26 29.18 52.71
N TYR A 7 4.19 28.42 51.62
CA TYR A 7 5.03 27.25 51.43
C TYR A 7 5.85 27.49 50.15
N THR A 8 7.10 27.86 50.38
CA THR A 8 8.14 28.02 49.36
C THR A 8 8.53 26.66 48.81
N THR A 9 8.35 26.48 47.52
CA THR A 9 8.74 25.30 46.75
C THR A 9 10.26 25.21 46.64
N THR A 10 10.89 24.21 47.25
CA THR A 10 12.27 23.81 46.90
C THR A 10 12.22 22.64 45.92
N ILE A 11 12.54 22.93 44.66
CA ILE A 11 12.65 21.96 43.57
C ILE A 11 14.03 21.29 43.68
N ARG A 12 14.06 19.99 43.98
CA ARG A 12 15.26 19.14 43.89
C ARG A 12 15.25 18.44 42.52
N CYS A 13 16.00 18.96 41.56
CA CYS A 13 16.22 18.31 40.27
C CYS A 13 17.21 17.14 40.46
N GLN A 14 16.73 15.90 40.29
CA GLN A 14 17.61 14.76 40.05
C GLN A 14 17.93 14.72 38.55
N HIS A 15 19.19 14.95 38.19
CA HIS A 15 19.72 14.50 36.91
C HIS A 15 19.95 13.00 37.02
N THR A 16 19.21 12.22 36.24
CA THR A 16 19.57 10.84 35.93
C THR A 16 19.72 10.72 34.42
N ASP A 17 20.97 10.68 33.98
CA ASP A 17 21.33 10.38 32.60
C ASP A 17 21.09 8.89 32.34
N ALA A 18 19.89 8.55 31.87
CA ALA A 18 19.57 7.21 31.40
C ALA A 18 19.78 7.13 29.88
N SER A 19 20.92 6.54 29.54
CA SER A 19 21.18 5.79 28.30
C SER A 19 19.92 5.39 27.51
N THR A 20 19.77 5.93 26.29
CA THR A 20 18.96 5.29 25.26
C THR A 20 19.66 5.41 23.91
N ILE A 21 20.36 4.35 23.54
CA ILE A 21 20.77 4.09 22.17
C ILE A 21 19.49 3.79 21.39
N THR A 22 18.98 4.77 20.63
CA THR A 22 17.99 4.49 19.59
C THR A 22 18.73 4.11 18.31
N PRO A 23 18.65 2.86 17.80
CA PRO A 23 18.94 2.62 16.40
C PRO A 23 17.80 3.27 15.60
N THR A 24 17.99 4.51 15.14
CA THR A 24 17.03 5.13 14.23
C THR A 24 16.96 4.26 12.97
N LEU A 25 15.75 3.75 12.72
CA LEU A 25 15.43 2.87 11.60
C LEU A 25 15.75 3.56 10.27
N LYS A 26 16.94 3.30 9.74
CA LYS A 26 17.20 3.49 8.30
C LYS A 26 16.30 2.50 7.56
N LYS A 27 15.44 3.02 6.68
CA LYS A 27 14.46 2.40 5.76
C LYS A 27 13.04 2.64 6.27
N ARG A 28 12.18 3.36 5.57
CA ARG A 28 11.95 3.32 4.12
C ARG A 28 11.09 4.55 3.82
N LYS A 29 11.56 5.48 2.99
CA LYS A 29 10.68 6.46 2.33
C LYS A 29 9.71 5.68 1.45
N LYS A 30 8.64 5.11 2.02
CA LYS A 30 7.44 4.78 1.28
C LYS A 30 6.68 6.09 1.30
N SER A 31 6.92 6.90 0.27
CA SER A 31 6.27 8.19 0.11
C SER A 31 4.77 8.00 0.30
N ILE A 32 4.28 8.63 1.37
CA ILE A 32 2.89 8.66 1.83
C ILE A 32 2.08 9.66 0.97
N LEU A 33 2.64 10.10 -0.15
CA LEU A 33 1.93 10.81 -1.20
C LEU A 33 1.32 9.78 -2.14
N GLY A 34 0.29 9.12 -1.62
CA GLY A 34 -0.68 8.41 -2.44
C GLY A 34 -1.20 9.38 -3.50
N SER A 35 -0.86 9.14 -4.76
CA SER A 35 -1.60 9.66 -5.90
C SER A 35 -3.03 9.10 -5.79
N TYR A 36 -3.88 9.78 -5.03
CA TYR A 36 -5.27 9.43 -4.75
C TYR A 36 -6.21 9.57 -5.97
N MET A 37 -5.66 9.62 -7.18
CA MET A 37 -6.47 9.77 -8.38
C MET A 37 -6.15 8.66 -9.35
N ALA A 38 -7.18 7.86 -9.66
CA ALA A 38 -7.16 6.96 -10.80
C ALA A 38 -6.83 7.71 -12.10
N ALA A 39 -7.03 9.03 -12.15
CA ALA A 39 -6.79 9.91 -13.29
C ALA A 39 -5.29 10.04 -13.68
N ARG A 40 -4.37 10.31 -12.74
CA ARG A 40 -2.96 10.60 -13.08
C ARG A 40 -2.03 9.44 -12.76
N LYS A 41 -2.00 8.44 -13.64
CA LYS A 41 -1.10 7.27 -13.53
C LYS A 41 0.21 7.49 -14.30
N ASN A 42 1.33 7.01 -13.77
CA ASN A 42 2.59 6.96 -14.50
C ASN A 42 2.49 6.05 -15.75
N THR A 43 3.34 6.28 -16.73
CA THR A 43 3.33 5.55 -18.01
C THR A 43 3.57 4.05 -17.82
N SER A 44 4.44 3.65 -16.88
CA SER A 44 4.72 2.24 -16.59
C SER A 44 3.51 1.49 -16.01
N ARG A 45 2.72 2.12 -15.12
CA ARG A 45 1.47 1.54 -14.59
C ARG A 45 0.39 1.51 -15.66
N LYS A 46 0.28 2.53 -16.51
CA LYS A 46 -0.63 2.52 -17.67
C LYS A 46 -0.36 1.32 -18.60
N LYS A 47 0.90 1.09 -18.98
CA LYS A 47 1.28 -0.07 -19.82
C LYS A 47 0.89 -1.41 -19.17
N ARG A 48 1.14 -1.58 -17.86
CA ARG A 48 0.75 -2.78 -17.11
C ARG A 48 -0.76 -2.98 -17.09
N LEU A 49 -1.54 -1.93 -16.82
CA LEU A 49 -3.00 -1.98 -16.85
C LEU A 49 -3.54 -2.36 -18.24
N LEU A 50 -3.03 -1.74 -19.30
CA LEU A 50 -3.40 -2.06 -20.68
C LEU A 50 -3.12 -3.53 -21.02
N LYS A 51 -1.96 -4.07 -20.61
CA LYS A 51 -1.64 -5.49 -20.77
C LYS A 51 -2.66 -6.38 -20.05
N ARG A 52 -3.02 -6.03 -18.81
CA ARG A 52 -4.02 -6.77 -18.03
C ARG A 52 -5.41 -6.71 -18.66
N THR A 53 -5.78 -5.62 -19.32
CA THR A 53 -7.03 -5.52 -20.09
C THR A 53 -6.99 -6.45 -21.31
N ARG A 54 -5.91 -6.43 -22.10
CA ARG A 54 -5.75 -7.29 -23.27
C ARG A 54 -5.75 -8.79 -22.93
N GLN A 55 -5.24 -9.16 -21.76
CA GLN A 55 -5.25 -10.54 -21.27
C GLN A 55 -6.65 -11.04 -20.89
N ASN A 56 -7.59 -10.13 -20.58
CA ASN A 56 -8.92 -10.47 -20.10
C ASN A 56 -9.92 -10.80 -21.24
N ARG A 57 -9.44 -11.48 -22.28
CA ARG A 57 -10.25 -11.88 -23.44
C ARG A 57 -10.60 -13.38 -23.36
N PRO A 58 -11.75 -13.80 -23.92
CA PRO A 58 -12.08 -15.21 -24.05
C PRO A 58 -11.13 -15.93 -25.01
N VAL A 59 -11.15 -17.27 -24.97
CA VAL A 59 -10.42 -18.12 -25.92
C VAL A 59 -11.09 -17.98 -27.30
N PRO A 60 -10.31 -17.74 -28.39
CA PRO A 60 -10.88 -17.65 -29.73
C PRO A 60 -11.52 -18.97 -30.19
N THR A 61 -12.62 -18.89 -30.94
CA THR A 61 -13.38 -20.06 -31.41
C THR A 61 -12.55 -21.04 -32.20
N TRP A 62 -11.66 -20.56 -33.08
CA TRP A 62 -10.81 -21.43 -33.88
C TRP A 62 -9.85 -22.29 -33.03
N VAL A 63 -9.42 -21.81 -31.86
CA VAL A 63 -8.60 -22.59 -30.91
C VAL A 63 -9.44 -23.72 -30.31
N VAL A 64 -10.69 -23.41 -29.96
CA VAL A 64 -11.63 -24.39 -29.40
C VAL A 64 -11.89 -25.51 -30.40
N ILE A 65 -12.09 -25.16 -31.67
CA ILE A 65 -12.30 -26.14 -32.75
C ILE A 65 -11.03 -26.99 -32.94
N ARG A 66 -9.86 -26.36 -33.08
CA ARG A 66 -8.57 -27.07 -33.26
C ARG A 66 -8.21 -28.02 -32.12
N THR A 67 -8.63 -27.71 -30.89
CA THR A 67 -8.30 -28.50 -29.70
C THR A 67 -9.40 -29.50 -29.32
N ASN A 68 -10.41 -29.72 -30.17
CA ASN A 68 -11.58 -30.55 -29.86
C ASN A 68 -12.19 -30.19 -28.50
N ARG A 69 -12.33 -28.89 -28.23
CA ARG A 69 -12.91 -28.32 -27.00
C ARG A 69 -12.14 -28.66 -25.71
N LYS A 70 -10.87 -29.10 -25.79
CA LYS A 70 -10.03 -29.29 -24.59
C LYS A 70 -9.75 -27.97 -23.87
N VAL A 71 -9.53 -26.88 -24.60
CA VAL A 71 -9.30 -25.54 -24.03
C VAL A 71 -10.55 -24.69 -24.23
N ARG A 72 -11.39 -24.57 -23.19
CA ARG A 72 -12.66 -23.82 -23.25
C ARG A 72 -12.60 -22.44 -22.62
N THR A 73 -11.85 -22.30 -21.52
CA THR A 73 -11.80 -21.08 -20.72
C THR A 73 -10.38 -20.55 -20.64
N ASN A 74 -10.27 -19.23 -20.48
CA ASN A 74 -8.99 -18.58 -20.19
C ASN A 74 -8.82 -18.53 -18.66
N PRO A 75 -7.86 -19.25 -18.07
CA PRO A 75 -7.68 -19.29 -16.62
C PRO A 75 -7.26 -17.95 -16.03
N LYS A 76 -6.70 -17.05 -16.85
CA LYS A 76 -6.29 -15.69 -16.43
C LYS A 76 -7.39 -14.65 -16.63
N ARG A 77 -8.58 -15.06 -17.07
CA ARG A 77 -9.75 -14.19 -17.17
C ARG A 77 -10.21 -13.81 -15.76
N ARG A 78 -10.59 -12.55 -15.58
CA ARG A 78 -10.94 -12.00 -14.27
C ARG A 78 -12.12 -11.03 -14.37
N LEU A 79 -12.85 -10.86 -13.28
CA LEU A 79 -13.95 -9.91 -13.19
C LEU A 79 -13.57 -8.78 -12.24
N TRP A 80 -13.78 -7.54 -12.65
CA TRP A 80 -13.31 -6.36 -11.91
C TRP A 80 -13.94 -6.23 -10.51
N ARG A 81 -15.15 -6.76 -10.31
CA ARG A 81 -15.81 -6.79 -8.99
C ARG A 81 -15.36 -7.93 -8.08
N ARG A 82 -14.80 -9.00 -8.64
CA ARG A 82 -14.48 -10.23 -7.89
C ARG A 82 -12.99 -10.36 -7.58
N SER A 83 -12.13 -9.67 -8.32
CA SER A 83 -10.69 -9.83 -8.23
C SER A 83 -9.96 -8.55 -8.62
N ASP A 84 -9.04 -8.11 -7.76
CA ASP A 84 -8.27 -6.90 -8.00
C ASP A 84 -7.18 -7.09 -9.05
N VAL A 85 -6.87 -5.98 -9.72
CA VAL A 85 -5.77 -5.91 -10.67
C VAL A 85 -4.52 -5.50 -9.90
N ASN A 86 -3.85 -6.49 -9.30
CA ASN A 86 -2.62 -6.27 -8.53
C ASN A 86 -1.51 -5.72 -9.46
N VAL A 87 -1.38 -4.39 -9.50
CA VAL A 87 -0.42 -3.66 -10.32
C VAL A 87 0.37 -2.65 -9.51
N GLY A 88 1.33 -3.16 -8.71
CA GLY A 88 2.44 -2.39 -8.13
C GLY A 88 2.03 -1.38 -7.06
#